data_AF-A0A1B7HMC9-F1
#
_entry.id   AF-A0A1B7HMC9-F1
#
_cell.length_a   1.000
_cell.length_b   1.000
_cell.length_c   1.000
_cell.angle_alpha   90.00
_cell.angle_beta   90.00
_cell.angle_gamma   90.00
#
_symmetry.space_group_name_H-M   'P 1'
#
loop_
_entity.id
_entity.type
_entity.pdbx_description
1 polymer ?
#
loop_
_entity_poly.entity_id
_entity_poly.type
_entity_poly.pdbx_seq_one_letter_code
_entity_poly.pdbx_strand_id
1 'polypeptide(L)'
;MKTRYQLLIIAFVAAALGGIGYALHYNGYESGKFDDNQAWNIKWAERDGKDLLELAGRQEQERTEEQRRQNEINQVTADAQTQLDKARLDAAHAEHSADQLQLTITNIRRQLAASETSKLSSAATAGAARATATDMFAQLLIESDKAAGEYAAAADRARIAGLACERSYDAVVNHAE
;
A
#
# COMPACT_ATOMS: atom_id res chain seq x y z
N MET A 1 42.88 -36.73 -85.96
CA MET A 1 43.38 -36.47 -84.59
C MET A 1 43.33 -34.98 -84.20
N LYS A 2 43.76 -34.06 -85.06
CA LYS A 2 43.84 -32.60 -84.78
C LYS A 2 42.51 -31.94 -84.36
N THR A 3 41.40 -32.23 -85.04
CA THR A 3 40.07 -31.65 -84.75
C THR A 3 39.46 -32.13 -83.43
N ARG A 4 39.67 -33.41 -83.07
CA ARG A 4 39.24 -33.96 -81.77
C ARG A 4 39.97 -33.31 -80.60
N TYR A 5 41.27 -33.05 -80.75
CA TYR A 5 42.07 -32.37 -79.73
C TYR A 5 41.65 -30.90 -79.55
N GLN A 6 41.32 -30.20 -80.65
CA GLN A 6 40.81 -28.83 -80.59
C GLN A 6 39.47 -28.71 -79.84
N LEU A 7 38.53 -29.65 -80.05
CA LEU A 7 37.26 -29.65 -79.34
C LEU A 7 37.42 -29.90 -77.83
N LEU A 8 38.34 -30.79 -77.44
CA LEU A 8 38.66 -31.05 -76.05
C LEU A 8 39.30 -29.83 -75.38
N ILE A 9 40.19 -29.11 -76.08
CA ILE A 9 40.77 -27.86 -75.58
C ILE A 9 39.68 -26.80 -75.36
N ILE A 10 38.76 -26.61 -76.32
CA ILE A 10 37.69 -25.61 -76.19
C ILE A 10 36.77 -25.94 -75.01
N ALA A 11 36.38 -27.22 -74.85
CA ALA A 11 35.56 -27.66 -73.73
C ALA A 11 36.26 -27.43 -72.38
N PHE A 12 37.57 -27.70 -72.31
CA PHE A 12 38.38 -27.45 -71.12
C PHE A 12 38.47 -25.95 -70.78
N VAL A 13 38.70 -25.10 -71.79
CA VAL A 13 38.75 -23.65 -71.61
C VAL A 13 37.40 -23.10 -71.16
N ALA A 14 36.28 -23.56 -71.75
CA ALA A 14 34.94 -23.13 -71.35
C ALA A 14 34.62 -23.54 -69.91
N ALA A 15 34.97 -24.77 -69.51
CA ALA A 15 34.79 -25.25 -68.14
C ALA A 15 35.67 -24.47 -67.14
N ALA A 16 36.92 -24.17 -67.51
CA ALA A 16 37.81 -23.37 -66.68
C ALA A 16 37.27 -21.94 -66.48
N LEU A 17 36.81 -21.29 -67.54
CA LEU A 17 36.21 -19.95 -67.45
C LEU A 17 34.92 -19.95 -66.62
N GLY A 18 34.06 -20.97 -66.78
CA GLY A 18 32.85 -21.13 -65.96
C GLY A 18 33.18 -21.33 -64.48
N GLY A 19 34.17 -22.16 -64.15
CA GLY A 19 34.63 -22.39 -62.78
C GLY A 19 35.22 -21.13 -62.13
N ILE A 20 36.03 -20.37 -62.89
CA ILE A 20 36.59 -19.09 -62.42
C ILE A 20 35.45 -18.08 -62.16
N GLY A 21 34.51 -17.96 -63.10
CA GLY A 21 33.36 -17.06 -62.93
C GLY A 21 32.52 -17.41 -61.69
N TYR A 22 32.23 -18.69 -61.48
CA TYR A 22 31.54 -19.16 -60.28
C TYR A 22 32.31 -18.84 -59.00
N ALA A 23 33.62 -19.11 -58.97
CA ALA A 23 34.45 -18.83 -57.79
C ALA A 23 34.49 -17.32 -57.47
N LEU A 24 34.62 -16.44 -58.47
CA LEU A 24 34.59 -15.00 -58.27
C LEU A 24 33.24 -14.53 -57.73
N HIS A 25 32.13 -15.01 -58.31
CA HIS A 25 30.79 -14.67 -57.85
C HIS A 25 30.54 -15.16 -56.42
N TYR A 26 30.89 -16.42 -56.12
CA TYR A 26 30.69 -17.01 -54.79
C TYR A 26 31.49 -16.28 -53.71
N ASN A 27 32.79 -16.04 -53.93
CA ASN A 27 33.62 -15.32 -52.96
C ASN A 27 33.15 -13.87 -52.76
N GLY A 28 32.76 -13.18 -53.85
CA GLY A 28 32.21 -11.83 -53.76
C GLY A 28 30.89 -11.77 -53.00
N TYR A 29 29.98 -12.73 -53.24
CA TYR A 29 28.70 -12.84 -52.54
C TYR A 29 28.87 -13.11 -51.05
N GLU A 30 29.74 -14.06 -50.67
CA GLU A 30 30.01 -14.38 -49.27
C GLU A 30 30.73 -13.23 -48.54
N SER A 31 31.67 -12.54 -49.19
CA SER A 31 32.31 -11.34 -48.63
C SER A 31 31.27 -10.23 -48.38
N GLY A 32 30.41 -9.95 -49.36
CA GLY A 32 29.36 -8.93 -49.22
C GLY A 32 28.38 -9.26 -48.09
N LYS A 33 27.93 -10.51 -48.00
CA LYS A 33 27.09 -10.98 -46.88
C LYS A 33 27.78 -10.81 -45.53
N PHE A 34 29.07 -11.13 -45.45
CA PHE A 34 29.83 -11.00 -44.21
C PHE A 34 29.91 -9.54 -43.75
N ASP A 35 30.25 -8.62 -44.65
CA ASP A 35 30.35 -7.19 -44.36
C ASP A 35 28.98 -6.61 -43.97
N ASP A 36 27.92 -6.96 -44.71
CA ASP A 36 26.55 -6.55 -44.38
C ASP A 36 26.12 -7.07 -43.02
N ASN A 37 26.37 -8.36 -42.73
CA ASN A 37 26.03 -8.96 -41.45
C ASN A 37 26.80 -8.30 -40.29
N GLN A 38 28.09 -8.00 -40.48
CA GLN A 38 28.88 -7.28 -39.49
C GLN A 38 28.32 -5.86 -39.26
N ALA A 39 28.02 -5.13 -40.32
CA ALA A 39 27.45 -3.79 -40.25
C ALA A 39 26.08 -3.78 -39.54
N TRP A 40 25.22 -4.76 -39.83
CA TRP A 40 23.93 -4.92 -39.15
C TRP A 40 24.07 -5.31 -37.68
N ASN A 41 25.00 -6.22 -37.35
CA ASN A 41 25.27 -6.59 -35.95
C ASN A 41 25.70 -5.39 -35.12
N ILE A 42 26.56 -4.51 -35.66
CA ILE A 42 26.97 -3.27 -34.97
C ILE A 42 25.77 -2.35 -34.75
N LYS A 43 24.93 -2.14 -35.77
CA LYS A 43 23.73 -1.29 -35.66
C LYS A 43 22.74 -1.83 -34.63
N TRP A 44 22.54 -3.14 -34.57
CA TRP A 44 21.68 -3.76 -33.55
C TRP A 44 22.27 -3.65 -32.16
N ALA A 45 23.58 -3.90 -31.98
CA ALA A 45 24.23 -3.72 -30.70
C ALA A 45 24.13 -2.27 -30.19
N GLU A 46 24.28 -1.27 -31.06
CA GLU A 46 24.09 0.13 -30.70
C GLU A 46 22.65 0.44 -30.30
N ARG A 47 21.67 -0.05 -31.07
CA ARG A 47 20.25 0.11 -30.75
C ARG A 47 19.91 -0.56 -29.42
N ASP A 48 20.27 -1.82 -29.24
CA ASP A 48 19.97 -2.58 -28.04
C ASP A 48 20.63 -1.94 -26.81
N GLY A 49 21.83 -1.36 -26.96
CA GLY A 49 22.48 -0.57 -25.91
C GLY A 49 21.68 0.69 -25.54
N LYS A 50 21.15 1.42 -26.52
CA LYS A 50 20.26 2.58 -26.29
C LYS A 50 18.96 2.17 -25.62
N ASP A 51 18.33 1.11 -26.12
CA ASP A 51 17.07 0.58 -25.59
C ASP A 51 17.22 0.14 -24.13
N LEU A 52 18.34 -0.51 -23.78
CA LEU A 52 18.66 -0.89 -22.40
C LEU A 52 18.88 0.33 -21.50
N LEU A 53 19.55 1.38 -21.98
CA LEU A 53 19.76 2.60 -21.22
C LEU A 53 18.43 3.32 -20.96
N GLU A 54 17.59 3.44 -21.98
CA GLU A 54 16.25 4.03 -21.84
C GLU A 54 15.36 3.21 -20.92
N LEU A 55 15.40 1.88 -21.00
CA LEU A 55 14.67 0.99 -20.10
C LEU A 55 15.14 1.17 -18.65
N ALA A 56 16.46 1.22 -18.41
CA ALA A 56 17.01 1.45 -17.08
C ALA A 56 16.58 2.81 -16.52
N GLY A 57 16.58 3.86 -17.36
CA GLY A 57 16.09 5.19 -16.99
C GLY A 57 14.62 5.19 -16.58
N ARG A 58 13.74 4.55 -17.38
CA ARG A 58 12.32 4.42 -17.06
C ARG A 58 12.10 3.60 -15.77
N GLN A 59 12.79 2.47 -15.62
CA GLN A 59 12.69 1.65 -14.41
C GLN A 59 13.10 2.43 -13.15
N GLU A 60 14.14 3.25 -13.23
CA GLU A 60 14.58 4.05 -12.09
C GLU A 60 13.58 5.15 -11.73
N GLN A 61 12.99 5.81 -12.74
CA GLN A 61 11.93 6.80 -12.52
C GLN A 61 10.71 6.16 -11.85
N GLU A 62 10.23 5.03 -12.38
CA GLU A 62 9.08 4.32 -11.82
C GLU A 62 9.35 3.81 -10.39
N ARG A 63 10.55 3.27 -10.12
CA ARG A 63 10.93 2.83 -8.76
C ARG A 63 11.05 3.99 -7.78
N THR A 64 11.54 5.14 -8.23
CA THR A 64 11.61 6.34 -7.39
C THR A 64 10.21 6.78 -7.00
N GLU A 65 9.30 6.79 -7.96
CA GLU A 65 7.91 7.19 -7.75
C GLU A 65 7.13 6.16 -6.90
N GLU A 66 7.37 4.86 -7.08
CA GLU A 66 6.85 3.80 -6.22
C GLU A 66 7.34 3.97 -4.77
N GLN A 67 8.63 4.21 -4.55
CA GLN A 67 9.20 4.43 -3.22
C GLN A 67 8.63 5.69 -2.57
N ARG A 68 8.43 6.77 -3.34
CA ARG A 68 7.78 7.99 -2.86
C ARG A 68 6.37 7.70 -2.35
N ARG A 69 5.52 7.08 -3.17
CA ARG A 69 4.14 6.72 -2.81
C ARG A 69 4.10 5.79 -1.60
N GLN A 70 4.99 4.79 -1.54
CA GLN A 70 5.06 3.87 -0.41
C GLN A 70 5.45 4.61 0.89
N ASN A 71 6.40 5.55 0.83
CA ASN A 71 6.81 6.33 1.99
C ASN A 71 5.67 7.21 2.53
N GLU A 72 4.88 7.83 1.65
CA GLU A 72 3.72 8.63 2.06
C GLU A 72 2.64 7.76 2.71
N ILE A 73 2.33 6.60 2.15
CA ILE A 73 1.40 5.64 2.76
C ILE A 73 1.91 5.15 4.13
N ASN A 74 3.22 4.92 4.25
CA ASN A 74 3.82 4.55 5.54
C ASN A 74 3.64 5.66 6.58
N GLN A 75 3.79 6.93 6.19
CA GLN A 75 3.55 8.07 7.08
C GLN A 75 2.08 8.17 7.49
N VAL A 76 1.15 8.05 6.53
CA VAL A 76 -0.29 8.04 6.84
C VAL A 76 -0.65 6.92 7.82
N THR A 77 -0.06 5.73 7.64
CA THR A 77 -0.26 4.59 8.53
C THR A 77 0.29 4.86 9.94
N ALA A 78 1.50 5.42 10.04
CA ALA A 78 2.12 5.76 11.32
C ALA A 78 1.33 6.85 12.07
N ASP A 79 0.84 7.87 11.36
CA ASP A 79 -0.02 8.92 11.92
C ASP A 79 -1.34 8.36 12.42
N ALA A 80 -1.98 7.48 11.64
CA ALA A 80 -3.22 6.82 12.03
C ALA A 80 -3.03 5.95 13.28
N GLN A 81 -1.92 5.20 13.35
CA GLN A 81 -1.59 4.40 14.52
C GLN A 81 -1.36 5.26 15.77
N THR A 82 -0.65 6.38 15.63
CA THR A 82 -0.43 7.35 16.71
C THR A 82 -1.77 7.92 17.22
N GLN A 83 -2.69 8.25 16.30
CA GLN A 83 -4.02 8.73 16.68
C GLN A 83 -4.86 7.65 17.38
N LEU A 84 -4.77 6.39 16.94
CA LEU A 84 -5.44 5.27 17.60
C LEU A 84 -4.93 5.06 19.02
N ASP A 85 -3.61 5.14 19.22
CA ASP A 85 -3.02 4.96 20.55
C ASP A 85 -3.38 6.11 21.49
N LYS A 86 -3.45 7.35 20.97
CA LYS A 86 -4.00 8.48 21.73
C LYS A 86 -5.47 8.27 22.11
N ALA A 87 -6.31 7.88 21.16
CA ALA A 87 -7.73 7.63 21.43
C ALA A 87 -7.94 6.49 22.46
N ARG A 88 -7.09 5.45 22.43
CA ARG A 88 -7.08 4.38 23.43
C ARG A 88 -6.71 4.90 24.81
N LEU A 89 -5.69 5.76 24.90
CA LEU A 89 -5.28 6.36 26.16
C LEU A 89 -6.39 7.26 26.74
N ASP A 90 -6.99 8.09 25.90
CA ASP A 90 -8.11 8.96 26.28
C ASP A 90 -9.32 8.14 26.77
N ALA A 91 -9.64 7.04 26.08
CA ALA A 91 -10.69 6.10 26.50
C ALA A 91 -10.37 5.43 27.85
N ALA A 92 -9.12 5.01 28.09
CA ALA A 92 -8.71 4.43 29.37
C ALA A 92 -8.79 5.45 30.52
N HIS A 93 -8.46 6.72 30.27
CA HIS A 93 -8.62 7.80 31.26
C HIS A 93 -10.11 8.07 31.57
N ALA A 94 -10.98 8.00 30.57
CA ALA A 94 -12.42 8.13 30.76
C ALA A 94 -12.98 6.96 31.58
N GLU A 95 -12.59 5.73 31.25
CA GLU A 95 -12.98 4.51 32.00
C GLU A 95 -12.53 4.58 33.46
N HIS A 96 -11.29 5.00 33.73
CA HIS A 96 -10.81 5.20 35.09
C HIS A 96 -11.65 6.23 35.86
N SER A 97 -12.06 7.32 35.21
CA SER A 97 -12.89 8.35 35.82
C SER A 97 -14.32 7.84 36.10
N ALA A 98 -14.86 7.03 35.19
CA ALA A 98 -16.14 6.35 35.36
C ALA A 98 -16.11 5.39 36.56
N ASP A 99 -15.05 4.60 36.71
CA ASP A 99 -14.86 3.71 37.86
C ASP A 99 -14.84 4.47 39.20
N GLN A 100 -14.11 5.60 39.26
CA GLN A 100 -14.09 6.44 40.46
C GLN A 100 -15.47 7.03 40.78
N LEU A 101 -16.22 7.45 39.75
CA LEU A 101 -17.59 7.92 39.91
C LEU A 101 -18.50 6.81 40.42
N GLN A 102 -18.38 5.59 39.89
CA GLN A 102 -19.17 4.43 40.33
C GLN A 102 -18.89 4.06 41.79
N LEU A 103 -17.62 4.12 42.23
CA LEU A 103 -17.26 3.93 43.63
C LEU A 103 -17.88 5.01 44.53
N THR A 104 -17.84 6.26 44.09
CA THR A 104 -18.44 7.40 44.81
C THR A 104 -19.95 7.24 44.94
N ILE A 105 -20.64 6.91 43.85
CA ILE A 105 -22.09 6.63 43.83
C ILE A 105 -22.43 5.48 44.77
N THR A 106 -21.66 4.39 44.75
CA THR A 106 -21.85 3.23 45.63
C THR A 106 -21.70 3.61 47.10
N ASN A 107 -20.74 4.49 47.43
CA ASN A 107 -20.56 4.98 48.79
C ASN A 107 -21.75 5.83 49.23
N ILE A 108 -22.21 6.78 48.40
CA ILE A 108 -23.38 7.62 48.69
C ILE A 108 -24.64 6.76 48.92
N ARG A 109 -24.88 5.76 48.07
CA ARG A 109 -25.99 4.81 48.22
C ARG A 109 -25.95 4.09 49.58
N ARG A 110 -24.75 3.64 50.00
CA ARG A 110 -24.55 2.98 51.31
C ARG A 110 -24.83 3.92 52.47
N GLN A 111 -24.38 5.17 52.40
CA GLN A 111 -24.63 6.18 53.43
C GLN A 111 -26.12 6.53 53.56
N LEU A 112 -26.81 6.67 52.43
CA LEU A 112 -28.23 6.97 52.41
C LEU A 112 -29.07 5.83 53.00
N ALA A 113 -28.75 4.57 52.63
CA ALA A 113 -29.40 3.39 53.20
C ALA A 113 -29.22 3.31 54.73
N ALA A 114 -28.02 3.58 55.25
CA ALA A 114 -27.76 3.60 56.68
C ALA A 114 -28.53 4.73 57.41
N SER A 115 -28.66 5.91 56.78
CA SER A 115 -29.42 7.04 57.34
C SER A 115 -30.92 6.75 57.44
N GLU A 116 -31.51 6.14 56.41
CA GLU A 116 -32.94 5.83 56.37
C GLU A 116 -33.33 4.74 57.39
N THR A 117 -32.48 3.72 57.62
CA THR A 117 -32.72 2.71 58.67
C THR A 117 -32.76 3.26 60.10
N SER A 118 -32.26 4.48 60.32
CA SER A 118 -32.24 5.11 61.65
C SER A 118 -33.52 5.88 62.01
N LYS A 119 -34.50 6.00 61.10
CA LYS A 119 -35.72 6.81 61.29
C LYS A 119 -36.99 5.94 61.32
N LEU A 120 -37.69 5.90 62.46
CA LEU A 120 -38.94 5.11 62.69
C LEU A 120 -40.21 6.00 62.60
N SER A 121 -40.45 6.73 61.51
CA SER A 121 -41.65 7.58 61.35
C SER A 121 -42.18 7.63 59.90
N SER A 122 -43.31 8.31 59.64
CA SER A 122 -43.84 8.52 58.27
C SER A 122 -42.86 9.23 57.32
N ALA A 123 -41.85 9.93 57.85
CA ALA A 123 -40.72 10.44 57.08
C ALA A 123 -39.87 9.32 56.48
N ALA A 124 -39.85 8.12 57.08
CA ALA A 124 -39.13 6.94 56.58
C ALA A 124 -39.77 6.37 55.31
N THR A 125 -41.10 6.45 55.14
CA THR A 125 -41.76 6.01 53.90
C THR A 125 -41.45 6.96 52.73
N ALA A 126 -41.45 8.27 52.97
CA ALA A 126 -41.02 9.26 51.98
C ALA A 126 -39.51 9.19 51.69
N GLY A 127 -38.70 8.86 52.70
CA GLY A 127 -37.27 8.62 52.57
C GLY A 127 -36.94 7.34 51.79
N ALA A 128 -37.69 6.26 51.99
CA ALA A 128 -37.58 5.02 51.21
C ALA A 128 -37.88 5.25 49.71
N ALA A 129 -38.97 5.97 49.37
CA ALA A 129 -39.28 6.31 47.99
C ALA A 129 -38.18 7.18 47.33
N ARG A 130 -37.61 8.13 48.07
CA ARG A 130 -36.48 8.95 47.62
C ARG A 130 -35.20 8.13 47.41
N ALA A 131 -34.94 7.14 48.26
CA ALA A 131 -33.80 6.23 48.12
C ALA A 131 -33.92 5.37 46.86
N THR A 132 -35.11 4.84 46.56
CA THR A 132 -35.37 4.05 45.34
C THR A 132 -35.19 4.88 44.06
N ALA A 133 -35.70 6.12 44.03
CA ALA A 133 -35.51 7.00 42.88
C ALA A 133 -34.02 7.34 42.67
N THR A 134 -33.30 7.66 43.75
CA THR A 134 -31.85 7.92 43.71
C THR A 134 -31.07 6.72 43.19
N ASP A 135 -31.45 5.51 43.60
CA ASP A 135 -30.81 4.29 43.12
C ASP A 135 -31.01 4.10 41.61
N MET A 136 -32.25 4.23 41.12
CA MET A 136 -32.57 4.15 39.70
C MET A 136 -31.78 5.18 38.88
N PHE A 137 -31.76 6.46 39.29
CA PHE A 137 -31.01 7.50 38.57
C PHE A 137 -29.51 7.21 38.53
N ALA A 138 -28.96 6.68 39.61
CA ALA A 138 -27.56 6.29 39.64
C ALA A 138 -27.26 5.06 38.77
N GLN A 139 -28.20 4.10 38.62
CA GLN A 139 -28.04 2.97 37.69
C GLN A 139 -28.09 3.48 36.24
N LEU A 140 -29.07 4.34 35.93
CA LEU A 140 -29.20 4.98 34.62
C LEU A 140 -27.94 5.78 34.25
N LEU A 141 -27.36 6.52 35.19
CA LEU A 141 -26.14 7.28 34.96
C LEU A 141 -24.96 6.35 34.60
N ILE A 142 -24.78 5.25 35.34
CA ILE A 142 -23.71 4.27 35.07
C ILE A 142 -23.90 3.63 33.69
N GLU A 143 -25.11 3.19 33.37
CA GLU A 143 -25.40 2.56 32.07
C GLU A 143 -25.25 3.55 30.91
N SER A 144 -25.71 4.78 31.09
CA SER A 144 -25.59 5.84 30.08
C SER A 144 -24.13 6.23 29.84
N ASP A 145 -23.33 6.34 30.89
CA ASP A 145 -21.90 6.67 30.77
C ASP A 145 -21.13 5.55 30.06
N LYS A 146 -21.40 4.29 30.43
CA LYS A 146 -20.84 3.13 29.74
C LYS A 146 -21.18 3.11 28.25
N ALA A 147 -22.46 3.29 27.91
CA ALA A 147 -22.89 3.33 26.51
C ALA A 147 -22.23 4.49 25.75
N ALA A 148 -22.13 5.67 26.37
CA ALA A 148 -21.45 6.82 25.77
C ALA A 148 -19.97 6.52 25.49
N GLY A 149 -19.26 5.85 26.39
CA GLY A 149 -17.88 5.41 26.19
C GLY A 149 -17.73 4.43 25.02
N GLU A 150 -18.62 3.46 24.89
CA GLU A 150 -18.62 2.50 23.77
C GLU A 150 -18.84 3.21 22.42
N TYR A 151 -19.78 4.16 22.36
CA TYR A 151 -20.03 4.96 21.15
C TYR A 151 -18.86 5.89 20.82
N ALA A 152 -18.26 6.55 21.82
CA ALA A 152 -17.10 7.40 21.62
C ALA A 152 -15.93 6.60 21.03
N ALA A 153 -15.61 5.43 21.62
CA ALA A 153 -14.54 4.57 21.12
C ALA A 153 -14.79 4.07 19.70
N ALA A 154 -16.05 3.77 19.33
CA ALA A 154 -16.40 3.40 17.97
C ALA A 154 -16.28 4.57 16.99
N ALA A 155 -16.73 5.76 17.39
CA ALA A 155 -16.65 6.97 16.60
C ALA A 155 -15.20 7.40 16.34
N ASP A 156 -14.34 7.33 17.35
CA ASP A 156 -12.91 7.66 17.20
C ASP A 156 -12.22 6.70 16.23
N ARG A 157 -12.47 5.38 16.35
CA ARG A 157 -11.93 4.40 15.40
C ARG A 157 -12.41 4.67 13.97
N ALA A 158 -13.70 4.93 13.79
CA ALA A 158 -14.28 5.21 12.47
C ALA A 158 -13.70 6.49 11.87
N ARG A 159 -13.57 7.55 12.68
CA ARG A 159 -12.98 8.82 12.26
C ARG A 159 -11.53 8.66 11.85
N ILE A 160 -10.71 7.99 12.67
CA ILE A 160 -9.29 7.80 12.37
C ILE A 160 -9.12 6.96 11.10
N ALA A 161 -9.91 5.89 10.93
CA ALA A 161 -9.90 5.09 9.71
C ALA A 161 -10.33 5.90 8.47
N GLY A 162 -11.37 6.73 8.58
CA GLY A 162 -11.82 7.60 7.51
C GLY A 162 -10.75 8.62 7.09
N LEU A 163 -10.15 9.32 8.06
CA LEU A 163 -9.07 10.26 7.80
C LEU A 163 -7.83 9.59 7.18
N ALA A 164 -7.50 8.38 7.61
CA ALA A 164 -6.41 7.61 7.02
C ALA A 164 -6.71 7.22 5.56
N CYS A 165 -7.97 6.86 5.26
CA CYS A 165 -8.40 6.54 3.90
C CYS A 165 -8.32 7.76 2.97
N GLU A 166 -8.85 8.90 3.40
CA GLU A 166 -8.78 10.17 2.65
C GLU A 166 -7.33 10.57 2.37
N ARG A 167 -6.48 10.58 3.40
CA ARG A 167 -5.05 10.92 3.25
C ARG A 167 -4.28 9.94 2.37
N SER A 168 -4.61 8.64 2.45
CA SER A 168 -3.99 7.62 1.59
C SER A 168 -4.37 7.84 0.12
N TYR A 169 -5.62 8.20 -0.14
CA TYR A 169 -6.07 8.55 -1.48
C TYR A 169 -5.34 9.78 -2.01
N ASP A 170 -5.27 10.84 -1.20
CA ASP A 170 -4.58 12.08 -1.58
C ASP A 170 -3.09 11.86 -1.88
N ALA A 171 -2.40 11.05 -1.07
CA ALA A 171 -1.00 10.67 -1.28
C ALA A 171 -0.76 9.98 -2.65
N VAL A 172 -1.72 9.16 -3.10
CA VAL A 172 -1.61 8.43 -4.35
C VAL A 172 -2.03 9.27 -5.56
N VAL A 173 -3.00 10.18 -5.40
CA VAL A 173 -3.68 10.85 -6.51
C VAL A 173 -3.24 12.31 -6.72
N ASN A 174 -2.99 13.08 -5.68
CA ASN A 174 -2.87 14.55 -5.79
C ASN A 174 -1.42 15.05 -6.00
N HIS A 175 -0.49 14.17 -6.37
CA HIS A 175 0.93 14.53 -6.53
C HIS A 175 1.49 14.24 -7.92
N ALA A 176 0.62 14.08 -8.93
CA ALA A 176 0.99 13.95 -10.34
C ALA A 176 1.06 15.31 -11.09
N GLU A 177 1.51 16.37 -10.40
CA GLU A 177 1.85 17.69 -10.98
C GLU A 177 3.33 18.00 -10.73
#